data_AF-A0A957I4I0-F1
#
_entry.id   AF-A0A957I4I0-F1
#
_cell.length_a   1.000
_cell.length_b   1.000
_cell.length_c   1.000
_cell.angle_alpha   90.00
_cell.angle_beta   90.00
_cell.angle_gamma   90.00
#
_symmetry.space_group_name_H-M   'P 1'
#
loop_
_entity.id
_entity.type
_entity.pdbx_description
1 polymer ?
#
loop_
_entity_poly.entity_id
_entity_poly.type
_entity_poly.pdbx_seq_one_letter_code
_entity_poly.pdbx_strand_id
1 'polypeptide(L)' 'MSDLDNLRELLPLLIPVVLIQLGLLVAALVDWWRRPRTRGSRWLWLALILFVQMLGPIAYFVFGREDE' A
#
# COMPACT_ATOMS: atom_id res chain seq x y z
N MET A 1 34.49 6.49 0.17
CA MET A 1 33.97 5.97 1.46
C MET A 1 32.90 6.88 2.05
N SER A 2 32.18 7.67 1.25
CA SER A 2 31.19 8.68 1.70
C SER A 2 29.74 8.28 1.43
N ASP A 3 29.47 7.44 0.41
CA ASP A 3 28.10 7.16 -0.04
C ASP A 3 27.30 6.28 0.92
N LEU A 4 27.99 5.37 1.63
CA LEU A 4 27.36 4.48 2.60
C LEU A 4 26.93 5.22 3.86
N ASP A 5 27.66 6.26 4.26
CA ASP A 5 27.34 7.06 5.44
C ASP A 5 26.11 7.95 5.18
N ASN A 6 26.01 8.55 3.99
CA ASN A 6 24.81 9.26 3.53
C ASN A 6 23.57 8.34 3.54
N LEU A 7 23.71 7.07 3.12
CA LEU A 7 22.62 6.10 3.16
C LEU A 7 22.17 5.80 4.60
N ARG A 8 23.13 5.61 5.52
CA ARG A 8 22.86 5.32 6.93
C ARG A 8 22.14 6.47 7.63
N GLU A 9 22.40 7.71 7.23
CA GLU A 9 21.71 8.89 7.75
C GLU A 9 20.24 8.96 7.26
N LEU A 10 19.95 8.43 6.07
CA LEU A 10 18.58 8.35 5.52
C LEU A 10 17.77 7.17 6.07
N LEU A 11 18.41 6.08 6.50
CA LEU A 11 17.72 4.87 6.99
C LEU A 11 16.68 5.17 8.10
N PRO A 12 16.99 5.93 9.17
CA PRO A 12 16.01 6.27 10.21
C PRO A 12 14.78 6.99 9.69
N LEU A 13 14.91 7.79 8.63
CA LEU A 13 13.81 8.50 7.98
C LEU A 13 13.01 7.58 7.06
N LEU A 14 13.67 6.65 6.37
CA LEU A 14 13.02 5.70 5.45
C LEU A 14 12.24 4.61 6.17
N ILE A 15 12.72 4.12 7.32
CA ILE A 15 12.06 3.08 8.11
C ILE A 15 10.56 3.38 8.36
N PRO A 16 10.16 4.54 8.92
CA PRO A 16 8.76 4.83 9.16
C PRO A 16 7.93 4.92 7.87
N VAL A 17 8.51 5.46 6.79
CA VAL A 17 7.83 5.54 5.48
C VAL A 17 7.54 4.15 4.93
N VAL A 18 8.54 3.25 4.97
CA VAL A 18 8.39 1.85 4.54
C VAL A 18 7.40 1.11 5.42
N LEU A 19 7.42 1.32 6.74
CA LEU A 19 6.45 0.71 7.65
C LEU A 19 5.02 1.14 7.36
N ILE A 20 4.78 2.43 7.10
CA ILE A 20 3.45 2.94 6.71
C ILE A 20 3.03 2.32 5.38
N GLN A 21 3.94 2.25 4.40
CA GLN A 21 3.64 1.68 3.10
C GLN A 21 3.30 0.20 3.19
N LEU A 22 4.08 -0.59 3.93
CA LEU A 22 3.83 -2.02 4.14
C LEU A 22 2.55 -2.25 4.95
N GLY A 23 2.33 -1.47 6.01
CA GLY A 23 1.11 -1.55 6.82
C GLY A 23 -0.13 -1.26 5.98
N LEU A 24 -0.09 -0.23 5.14
CA LEU A 24 -1.18 0.13 4.23
C LEU A 24 -1.43 -0.95 3.18
N LEU A 25 -0.37 -1.49 2.57
CA LEU A 25 -0.47 -2.58 1.59
C LEU A 25 -1.12 -3.82 2.21
N VAL A 26 -0.64 -4.26 3.37
CA VAL A 26 -1.19 -5.42 4.09
C VAL A 26 -2.64 -5.15 4.48
N ALA A 27 -2.95 -3.98 5.02
CA ALA A 27 -4.33 -3.63 5.37
C ALA A 27 -5.25 -3.68 4.15
N ALA A 28 -4.83 -3.14 3.00
CA ALA A 28 -5.62 -3.14 1.77
C ALA A 28 -5.84 -4.56 1.24
N LEU A 29 -4.79 -5.40 1.23
CA LEU A 29 -4.89 -6.79 0.81
C LEU A 29 -5.81 -7.61 1.72
N VAL A 30 -5.70 -7.42 3.04
CA VAL A 30 -6.55 -8.11 4.02
C VAL A 30 -8.01 -7.69 3.86
N ASP A 31 -8.28 -6.39 3.73
CA ASP A 31 -9.65 -5.88 3.52
C ASP A 31 -10.22 -6.39 2.18
N TRP A 32 -9.46 -6.31 1.08
CA TRP A 32 -9.83 -6.83 -0.23
C TRP A 32 -10.09 -8.35 -0.24
N TRP A 33 -9.31 -9.12 0.52
CA TRP A 33 -9.50 -10.56 0.64
C TRP A 33 -10.81 -10.89 1.36
N ARG A 34 -11.12 -10.14 2.43
CA ARG A 34 -12.32 -10.33 3.26
C ARG A 34 -13.61 -9.90 2.56
N ARG A 35 -13.55 -8.94 1.64
CA ARG A 35 -14.74 -8.43 0.94
C ARG A 35 -15.02 -9.21 -0.35
N PRO A 36 -16.20 -9.83 -0.49
CA PRO A 36 -16.58 -10.53 -1.71
C PRO A 36 -17.03 -9.57 -2.82
N ARG A 37 -17.44 -8.34 -2.47
CA ARG A 37 -17.85 -7.28 -3.40
C ARG A 37 -17.02 -6.02 -3.15
N THR A 38 -16.61 -5.41 -4.25
CA THR A 38 -15.85 -4.15 -4.30
C THR A 38 -16.50 -3.28 -5.36
N ARG A 39 -16.33 -1.96 -5.27
CA ARG A 39 -16.81 -1.05 -6.31
C ARG A 39 -16.05 -1.27 -7.62
N GLY A 40 -16.64 -2.01 -8.56
CA GLY A 40 -16.00 -2.43 -9.80
C GLY A 40 -15.31 -3.80 -9.72
N SER A 41 -14.45 -4.11 -10.69
CA SER A 41 -13.82 -5.42 -10.79
C SER A 41 -12.88 -5.70 -9.61
N ARG A 42 -13.13 -6.81 -8.89
CA ARG A 42 -12.28 -7.25 -7.78
C ARG A 42 -10.82 -7.45 -8.21
N TRP A 43 -10.60 -7.95 -9.41
CA TRP A 43 -9.25 -8.18 -9.97
C TRP A 43 -8.53 -6.88 -10.32
N LEU A 44 -9.26 -5.85 -10.73
CA LEU A 44 -8.68 -4.52 -10.98
C LEU A 44 -8.09 -3.96 -9.70
N TRP A 45 -8.83 -4.03 -8.58
CA TRP A 45 -8.33 -3.55 -7.29
C TRP A 45 -7.09 -4.30 -6.81
N LEU A 46 -7.04 -5.62 -6.99
CA LEU A 46 -5.86 -6.40 -6.67
C LEU A 46 -4.63 -5.92 -7.47
N ALA A 47 -4.79 -5.71 -8.77
CA ALA A 47 -3.71 -5.19 -9.61
C ALA A 47 -3.28 -3.79 -9.16
N LEU A 48 -4.22 -2.90 -8.86
CA LEU A 48 -3.88 -1.55 -8.39
C LEU A 48 -3.11 -1.58 -7.08
N ILE A 49 -3.59 -2.36 -6.09
CA ILE A 49 -2.95 -2.52 -4.78
C ILE A 49 -1.50 -3.02 -4.90
N LEU A 50 -1.24 -3.96 -5.81
CA LEU A 50 0.09 -4.57 -5.97
C LEU A 50 1.05 -3.77 -6.84
N PHE A 51 0.57 -3.11 -7.89
CA PHE A 51 1.44 -2.51 -8.92
C PHE A 51 1.56 -0.99 -8.83
N VAL A 52 0.66 -0.30 -8.13
CA VAL A 52 0.64 1.18 -8.06
C VAL A 52 1.19 1.70 -6.72
N GLN A 53 2.03 0.88 -6.06
CA GLN A 53 2.74 1.23 -4.82
C GLN A 53 1.81 1.77 -3.74
N MET A 54 2.07 2.96 -3.20
CA MET A 54 1.24 3.56 -2.15
C MET A 54 -0.12 4.05 -2.69
N LEU A 55 -0.20 4.47 -3.96
CA LEU A 55 -1.43 5.00 -4.54
C LEU A 55 -2.51 3.93 -4.72
N GLY A 56 -2.11 2.68 -5.01
CA GLY A 56 -3.03 1.56 -5.19
C GLY A 56 -3.89 1.27 -3.94
N PRO A 57 -3.27 0.97 -2.78
CA PRO A 57 -3.94 0.81 -1.51
C PRO A 57 -4.77 2.03 -1.10
N ILE A 58 -4.27 3.26 -1.30
CA ILE A 58 -5.04 4.48 -0.99
C ILE A 58 -6.30 4.54 -1.86
N ALA A 59 -6.16 4.36 -3.17
CA ALA A 59 -7.29 4.39 -4.10
C ALA A 59 -8.30 3.29 -3.78
N TYR A 60 -7.84 2.10 -3.39
CA TYR A 60 -8.72 1.04 -2.93
C TYR A 60 -9.54 1.46 -1.71
N PHE A 61 -8.91 2.01 -0.68
CA PHE A 61 -9.64 2.43 0.53
C PHE A 61 -10.60 3.59 0.28
N VAL A 62 -10.26 4.52 -0.62
CA VAL A 62 -11.08 5.71 -0.90
C VAL A 62 -12.22 5.41 -1.86
N PHE A 63 -11.98 4.63 -2.92
CA PHE A 63 -12.93 4.43 -4.01
C PHE A 63 -13.38 2.98 -4.17
N GLY A 64 -12.50 2.02 -3.91
CA GLY A 64 -12.75 0.59 -4.15
C GLY A 64 -13.52 -0.11 -3.03
N ARG A 65 -13.36 0.36 -1.80
CA ARG A 65 -14.08 -0.15 -0.64
C ARG A 65 -15.55 0.20 -0.77
N GLU A 66 -16.37 -0.84 -0.85
CA GLU A 66 -17.79 -0.70 -0.68
C GLU A 66 -18.03 -0.71 0.84
N ASP A 67 -18.29 0.48 1.38
CA ASP A 67 -18.85 0.64 2.72
C ASP A 67 -20.29 0.12 2.63
N GLU A 68 -20.67 -0.78 3.56
CA GLU A 68 -22.07 -1.21 3.71
C GLU A 68 -23.00 0.00 3.87
#